data_AF-A0A7V8WRG2-F1
#
_entry.id   AF-A0A7V8WRG2-F1
#
_cell.length_a   1.000
_cell.length_b   1.000
_cell.length_c   1.000
_cell.angle_alpha   90.00
_cell.angle_beta   90.00
_cell.angle_gamma   90.00
#
_symmetry.space_group_name_H-M   'P 1'
#
loop_
_entity.id
_entity.type
_entity.pdbx_description
1 polymer ?
#
loop_
_entity_poly.entity_id
_entity_poly.type
_entity_poly.pdbx_seq_one_letter_code
_entity_poly.pdbx_strand_id
1 'polypeptide(L)'
;MIAAIPRGSPFGGGTSVLVLGGLRIGTDRADTNVFLKARIGGLRSEAALRAIPEPGSAHYAPAYASAYDIGLVVERRITKRLALRVDAGDLIVSQRAATITIQGVRIKVPAPGIEHRIQLMAGLGWRAKPR
;
A
#
# COMPACT_ATOMS: atom_id res chain seq x y z
N MET A 1 2.56 -31.95 -21.06
CA MET A 1 1.99 -31.65 -19.72
C MET A 1 2.42 -30.23 -19.38
N ILE A 2 1.51 -29.25 -19.43
CA ILE A 2 1.83 -27.84 -19.18
C ILE A 2 1.68 -27.62 -17.68
N ALA A 3 2.78 -27.40 -16.98
CA ALA A 3 2.77 -27.10 -15.55
C ALA A 3 1.98 -25.80 -15.32
N ALA A 4 0.99 -25.82 -14.42
CA ALA A 4 0.26 -24.62 -14.04
C ALA A 4 1.24 -23.61 -13.43
N ILE A 5 1.42 -22.48 -14.09
CA ILE A 5 2.28 -21.40 -13.59
C ILE A 5 1.64 -20.86 -12.31
N PRO A 6 2.32 -20.89 -11.15
CA PRO A 6 1.80 -20.31 -9.92
C PRO A 6 1.43 -18.85 -10.16
N ARG A 7 0.18 -18.47 -9.87
CA ARG A 7 -0.33 -17.10 -10.11
C ARG A 7 0.08 -16.10 -9.01
N GLY A 8 0.91 -16.50 -8.05
CA GLY A 8 1.31 -15.68 -6.90
C GLY A 8 2.81 -15.57 -6.77
N SER A 9 3.28 -14.44 -6.25
CA SER A 9 4.70 -14.22 -5.93
C SER A 9 4.99 -14.59 -4.47
N PRO A 10 6.26 -14.83 -4.10
CA PRO A 10 6.66 -15.00 -2.70
C PRO A 10 6.39 -13.78 -1.80
N PHE A 11 6.08 -12.63 -2.41
CA PHE A 11 5.92 -11.35 -1.73
C PHE A 11 4.47 -10.87 -1.69
N GLY A 12 3.59 -11.52 -2.44
CA GLY A 12 2.18 -11.18 -2.47
C GLY A 12 1.43 -11.80 -3.64
N GLY A 13 0.11 -11.85 -3.47
CA GLY A 13 -0.87 -12.33 -4.43
C GLY A 13 -2.28 -12.13 -3.87
N GLY A 14 -3.28 -12.14 -4.75
CA GLY A 14 -4.68 -11.95 -4.35
C GLY A 14 -4.94 -10.59 -3.69
N THR A 15 -5.77 -10.58 -2.64
CA THR A 15 -6.17 -9.36 -1.92
C THR A 15 -5.06 -8.88 -0.99
N SER A 16 -4.88 -7.56 -0.94
CA SER A 16 -3.97 -6.91 0.00
C SER A 16 -4.71 -5.86 0.84
N VAL A 17 -4.40 -5.82 2.13
CA VAL A 17 -4.93 -4.86 3.10
C VAL A 17 -3.80 -3.94 3.54
N LEU A 18 -3.99 -2.63 3.35
CA LEU A 18 -3.06 -1.59 3.75
C LEU A 18 -3.62 -0.83 4.95
N VAL A 19 -2.87 -0.79 6.04
CA VAL A 19 -3.20 0.00 7.22
C VAL A 19 -2.11 1.05 7.40
N LEU A 20 -2.53 2.32 7.49
CA LEU A 20 -1.63 3.47 7.64
C LEU A 20 -2.14 4.41 8.74
N GLY A 21 -1.24 4.87 9.60
CA GLY A 21 -1.47 5.94 10.57
C GLY A 21 -0.41 7.01 10.44
N GLY A 22 -0.73 8.27 10.75
CA GLY A 22 0.28 9.31 10.59
C GLY A 22 -0.18 10.72 10.93
N LEU A 23 0.70 11.66 10.59
CA LEU A 23 0.55 13.08 10.90
C LEU A 23 0.32 13.89 9.63
N ARG A 24 -0.36 15.02 9.82
CA ARG A 24 -0.62 16.03 8.79
C ARG A 24 -0.26 17.39 9.38
N ILE A 25 0.64 18.12 8.73
CA ILE A 25 1.10 19.43 9.16
C ILE A 25 0.97 20.39 7.99
N GLY A 26 0.43 21.58 8.22
CA GLY A 26 0.18 22.51 7.12
C GLY A 26 -0.43 23.83 7.56
N THR A 27 -0.69 24.67 6.57
CA THR A 27 -1.27 25.99 6.77
C THR A 27 -2.78 25.94 6.50
N ASP A 28 -3.55 26.60 7.37
CA ASP A 28 -4.98 26.86 7.17
C ASP A 28 -5.14 28.33 6.74
N ARG A 29 -5.41 28.58 5.46
CA ARG A 29 -5.77 29.91 4.96
C ARG A 29 -7.25 29.93 4.61
N ALA A 30 -7.83 31.14 4.54
CA ALA A 30 -9.28 31.35 4.41
C ALA A 30 -9.97 30.38 3.42
N ASP A 31 -9.42 30.24 2.22
CA ASP A 31 -10.04 29.41 1.17
C ASP A 31 -9.17 28.25 0.67
N THR A 32 -7.89 28.20 1.04
CA THR A 32 -6.96 27.20 0.54
C THR A 32 -6.03 26.74 1.65
N ASN A 33 -6.00 25.44 1.85
CA ASN A 33 -5.17 24.81 2.86
C ASN A 33 -4.21 23.84 2.20
N VAL A 34 -2.97 23.83 2.65
CA VAL A 34 -1.91 23.00 2.08
C VAL A 34 -1.25 22.27 3.23
N PHE A 35 -1.12 20.95 3.09
CA PHE A 35 -0.60 20.11 4.14
C PHE A 35 0.37 19.08 3.60
N LEU A 36 1.46 18.91 4.31
CA LEU A 36 2.32 17.75 4.19
C LEU A 36 1.72 16.62 5.04
N LYS A 37 1.77 15.41 4.49
CA LYS A 37 1.25 14.19 5.08
C LYS A 37 2.38 13.18 5.13
N ALA A 38 2.57 12.56 6.30
CA ALA A 38 3.49 11.45 6.49
C ALA A 38 2.78 10.35 7.29
N ARG A 39 2.69 9.15 6.72
CA ARG A 39 2.05 7.99 7.32
C ARG A 39 2.98 6.79 7.31
N ILE A 40 2.87 5.96 8.34
CA ILE A 40 3.57 4.69 8.47
C ILE A 40 2.54 3.59 8.72
N GLY A 41 2.85 2.39 8.28
CA GLY A 41 2.06 1.23 8.64
C GLY A 41 2.53 -0.04 7.94
N GLY A 42 1.56 -0.90 7.62
CA GLY A 42 1.84 -2.24 7.11
C GLY A 42 0.89 -2.64 5.99
N LEU A 43 1.42 -3.44 5.08
CA LEU A 43 0.68 -4.10 4.02
C LEU A 43 0.63 -5.60 4.34
N ARG A 44 -0.57 -6.18 4.38
CA ARG A 44 -0.78 -7.62 4.46
C ARG A 44 -1.32 -8.11 3.13
N SER A 45 -0.65 -9.08 2.50
CA SER A 45 -1.15 -9.80 1.33
C SER A 45 -1.59 -11.21 1.75
N GLU A 46 -2.77 -11.66 1.33
CA GLU A 46 -3.34 -12.94 1.79
C GLU A 46 -2.76 -14.18 1.08
N ALA A 47 -2.28 -14.04 -0.16
CA ALA A 47 -1.89 -15.18 -0.99
C ALA A 47 -0.44 -15.08 -1.51
N ALA A 48 0.54 -15.00 -0.60
CA ALA A 48 1.96 -15.07 -0.97
C ALA A 48 2.42 -16.53 -1.06
N LEU A 49 3.17 -16.87 -2.11
CA LEU A 49 3.66 -18.23 -2.34
C LEU A 49 4.65 -18.63 -1.24
N ARG A 50 4.40 -19.76 -0.56
CA ARG A 50 5.28 -20.30 0.48
C ARG A 50 5.87 -21.64 0.13
N ALA A 51 5.11 -22.51 -0.55
CA ALA A 51 5.64 -23.79 -0.95
C ALA A 51 5.02 -24.32 -2.24
N ILE A 52 5.79 -25.15 -2.94
CA ILE A 52 5.38 -25.98 -4.06
C ILE A 52 5.87 -27.39 -3.71
N PRO A 53 5.11 -28.16 -2.91
CA PRO A 53 5.55 -29.49 -2.47
C PRO A 53 5.60 -30.48 -3.65
N GLU A 54 4.67 -30.36 -4.60
CA GLU A 54 4.57 -31.23 -5.77
C GLU A 54 4.29 -30.40 -7.04
N PRO A 55 4.64 -30.91 -8.23
CA PRO A 55 4.32 -30.23 -9.48
C PRO A 55 2.80 -29.99 -9.61
N GLY A 56 2.40 -28.73 -9.77
CA GLY A 56 0.99 -28.33 -9.90
C GLY A 56 0.28 -28.01 -8.58
N SER A 57 0.92 -28.20 -7.42
CA SER A 57 0.39 -27.75 -6.11
C SER A 57 1.15 -26.52 -5.61
N ALA A 58 0.44 -25.56 -5.04
CA ALA A 58 1.02 -24.35 -4.47
C ALA A 58 0.33 -24.01 -3.15
N HIS A 59 1.14 -23.83 -2.11
CA HIS A 59 0.71 -23.39 -0.80
C HIS A 59 0.98 -21.90 -0.66
N TYR A 60 -0.06 -21.19 -0.25
CA TYR A 60 -0.02 -19.75 -0.02
C TYR A 60 -0.21 -19.45 1.46
N ALA A 61 0.43 -18.40 1.93
CA ALA A 61 0.20 -17.87 3.26
C ALA A 61 0.31 -16.35 3.25
N PRO A 62 -0.14 -15.67 4.32
CA PRO A 62 0.00 -14.23 4.40
C PRO A 62 1.46 -13.77 4.32
N ALA A 63 1.68 -12.65 3.66
CA ALA A 63 2.94 -11.90 3.68
C ALA A 63 2.70 -10.48 4.22
N TYR A 64 3.70 -9.98 4.93
CA TYR A 64 3.67 -8.66 5.54
C TYR A 64 4.82 -7.82 5.00
N ALA A 65 4.53 -6.57 4.69
CA ALA A 65 5.50 -5.58 4.27
C ALA A 65 5.30 -4.29 5.08
N SER A 66 6.38 -3.53 5.27
CA SER A 66 6.31 -2.20 5.87
C SER A 66 5.91 -1.20 4.80
N ALA A 67 5.08 -0.23 5.15
CA ALA A 67 4.59 0.80 4.24
C ALA A 67 4.83 2.19 4.83
N TYR A 68 5.27 3.11 3.99
CA TYR A 68 5.46 4.52 4.30
C TYR A 68 4.77 5.33 3.21
N ASP A 69 3.99 6.33 3.58
CA ASP A 69 3.34 7.22 2.62
C ASP A 69 3.68 8.66 2.94
N ILE A 70 4.26 9.34 1.97
CA ILE A 70 4.63 10.75 2.08
C ILE A 70 3.95 11.49 0.95
N GLY A 71 3.29 12.61 1.26
CA GLY A 71 2.57 13.35 0.23
C GLY A 71 2.16 14.76 0.64
N LEU A 72 1.49 15.40 -0.32
CA LEU A 72 0.94 16.73 -0.21
C LEU A 72 -0.58 16.64 -0.39
N VAL A 73 -1.30 17.33 0.47
CA VAL A 73 -2.75 17.50 0.40
C VAL A 73 -3.05 18.98 0.21
N VAL A 74 -3.78 19.29 -0.87
CA VAL A 74 -4.32 20.62 -1.13
C VAL A 74 -5.83 20.57 -0.96
N GLU A 75 -6.37 21.44 -0.13
CA GLU A 75 -7.82 21.59 0.06
C GLU A 75 -8.24 23.01 -0.33
N ARG A 76 -9.18 23.14 -1.26
CA ARG A 76 -9.80 24.40 -1.67
C ARG A 76 -11.25 24.41 -1.18
N ARG A 77 -11.67 25.45 -0.46
CA ARG A 77 -13.08 25.64 -0.11
C ARG A 77 -13.84 26.05 -1.37
N ILE A 78 -14.90 25.31 -1.69
CA ILE A 78 -15.88 25.69 -2.73
C ILE A 78 -16.99 26.52 -2.07
N THR A 79 -17.43 26.13 -0.88
CA THR A 79 -18.42 26.86 -0.07
C THR A 79 -18.00 26.87 1.39
N LYS A 80 -18.81 27.49 2.27
CA LYS A 80 -18.60 27.45 3.73
C LYS A 80 -18.60 26.02 4.31
N ARG A 81 -19.17 25.06 3.60
CA ARG A 81 -19.29 23.65 4.04
C ARG A 81 -18.64 22.65 3.10
N LEU A 82 -18.43 22.99 1.83
CA LEU A 82 -17.87 22.10 0.82
C LEU A 82 -16.41 22.45 0.53
N ALA A 83 -15.53 21.44 0.53
CA ALA A 83 -14.14 21.57 0.13
C ALA A 83 -13.77 20.54 -0.93
N LEU A 84 -13.07 20.97 -1.96
CA LEU A 84 -12.33 20.10 -2.87
C LEU A 84 -11.00 19.73 -2.21
N ARG A 85 -10.66 18.45 -2.22
CA ARG A 85 -9.39 17.92 -1.75
C ARG A 85 -8.69 17.21 -2.90
N VAL A 86 -7.41 17.53 -3.08
CA VAL A 86 -6.48 16.80 -3.94
C VAL A 86 -5.34 16.30 -3.07
N ASP A 87 -4.99 15.03 -3.21
CA ASP A 87 -3.96 14.34 -2.46
C ASP A 87 -3.01 13.68 -3.46
N ALA A 88 -1.73 14.03 -3.37
CA ALA A 88 -0.67 13.45 -4.17
C ALA A 88 0.40 12.92 -3.23
N GLY A 89 0.78 11.65 -3.37
CA GLY A 89 1.78 11.05 -2.51
C GLY A 89 2.50 9.88 -3.15
N ASP A 90 3.59 9.48 -2.51
CA ASP A 90 4.32 8.27 -2.81
C ASP A 90 4.13 7.27 -1.67
N LEU A 91 3.50 6.14 -1.99
CA LEU A 91 3.43 4.98 -1.12
C LEU A 91 4.63 4.08 -1.39
N ILE A 92 5.55 4.10 -0.44
CA ILE A 92 6.78 3.33 -0.42
C ILE A 92 6.52 2.02 0.35
N VAL A 93 6.64 0.87 -0.33
CA VAL A 93 6.47 -0.45 0.27
C VAL A 93 7.83 -1.15 0.32
N SER A 94 8.22 -1.59 1.51
CA SER A 94 9.47 -2.34 1.74
C SER A 94 9.14 -3.78 2.09
N GLN A 95 9.53 -4.69 1.19
CA GLN A 95 9.35 -6.13 1.36
C GLN A 95 10.64 -6.76 1.89
N ARG A 96 10.50 -7.79 2.74
CA ARG A 96 11.64 -8.58 3.22
C ARG A 96 11.86 -9.80 2.35
N ALA A 97 13.09 -10.31 2.34
CA ALA A 97 13.41 -11.55 1.66
C ALA A 97 12.46 -12.66 2.15
N ALA A 98 12.00 -13.50 1.23
CA ALA A 98 11.09 -14.59 1.53
C ALA A 98 11.83 -15.92 1.37
N THR A 99 11.49 -16.90 2.20
CA THR A 99 11.92 -18.28 1.98
C THR A 99 10.72 -19.05 1.46
N ILE A 100 10.90 -19.76 0.33
CA ILE A 100 9.92 -20.68 -0.22
C ILE A 100 10.47 -22.10 -0.19
N THR A 101 9.60 -23.09 -0.07
CA THR A 101 9.99 -24.51 -0.12
C THR A 101 9.50 -25.12 -1.44
N ILE A 102 10.41 -25.55 -2.30
CA ILE A 102 10.09 -26.23 -3.56
C ILE A 102 10.57 -27.67 -3.43
N GLN A 103 9.65 -28.64 -3.48
CA GLN A 103 9.97 -30.08 -3.40
C GLN A 103 10.88 -30.42 -2.20
N GLY A 104 10.59 -29.83 -1.04
CA GLY A 104 11.39 -29.98 0.18
C GLY A 104 12.65 -29.11 0.27
N VAL A 105 13.08 -28.49 -0.83
CA VAL A 105 14.25 -27.60 -0.87
C VAL A 105 13.86 -26.18 -0.48
N ARG A 106 14.52 -25.62 0.53
CA ARG A 106 14.32 -24.22 0.93
C ARG A 106 15.13 -23.30 0.04
N ILE A 107 14.44 -22.40 -0.66
CA ILE A 107 15.04 -21.39 -1.54
C ILE A 107 14.77 -20.02 -0.93
N LYS A 108 15.84 -19.25 -0.69
CA LYS A 108 15.73 -17.86 -0.27
C LYS A 108 15.56 -16.99 -1.51
N VAL A 109 14.42 -16.35 -1.62
CA VAL A 109 14.11 -15.39 -2.67
C VAL A 109 14.44 -13.98 -2.16
N PRO A 110 15.38 -13.26 -2.79
CA PRO A 110 15.69 -11.89 -2.40
C PRO A 110 14.47 -11.00 -2.59
N ALA A 111 14.24 -10.06 -1.67
CA ALA A 111 13.19 -9.09 -1.82
C ALA A 111 13.40 -8.28 -3.12
N PRO A 112 12.33 -7.87 -3.82
CA PRO A 112 12.44 -6.99 -4.98
C PRO A 112 12.95 -5.58 -4.62
N GLY A 113 13.14 -5.30 -3.33
CA GLY A 113 13.65 -4.03 -2.83
C GLY A 113 12.52 -3.14 -2.33
N ILE A 114 12.67 -1.84 -2.57
CA ILE A 114 11.68 -0.81 -2.25
C ILE A 114 10.81 -0.58 -3.48
N GLU A 115 9.50 -0.71 -3.33
CA GLU A 115 8.52 -0.43 -4.38
C GLU A 115 7.88 0.95 -4.12
N HIS A 116 7.90 1.81 -5.14
CA HIS A 116 7.28 3.14 -5.11
C HIS A 116 5.95 3.12 -5.85
N ARG A 117 4.91 3.68 -5.24
CA ARG A 117 3.57 3.76 -5.83
C ARG A 117 3.06 5.19 -5.70
N ILE A 118 3.16 5.94 -6.79
CA ILE A 118 2.60 7.28 -6.88
C ILE A 118 1.07 7.18 -6.88
N GLN A 119 0.44 7.89 -5.95
CA GLN A 119 -1.00 7.94 -5.77
C GLN A 119 -1.48 9.37 -5.97
N LEU A 120 -2.51 9.51 -6.80
CA LEU A 120 -3.24 10.76 -7.00
C LEU A 120 -4.70 10.50 -6.68
N MET A 121 -5.24 11.27 -5.76
CA MET A 121 -6.64 11.18 -5.33
C MET A 121 -7.26 12.56 -5.33
N ALA A 122 -8.50 12.66 -5.79
CA ALA A 122 -9.31 13.85 -5.66
C ALA A 122 -10.65 13.48 -5.04
N GLY A 123 -11.22 14.39 -4.25
CA GLY A 123 -12.50 14.15 -3.59
C GLY A 123 -13.12 15.42 -3.03
N LEU A 124 -14.40 15.32 -2.64
CA LEU A 124 -15.14 16.38 -1.99
C LEU A 124 -15.33 16.05 -0.52
N GLY A 125 -15.12 17.02 0.35
CA GLY A 125 -15.33 16.93 1.79
C GLY A 125 -16.44 17.88 2.23
N TRP A 126 -17.32 17.39 3.12
CA TRP A 126 -18.33 18.20 3.78
C TRP A 126 -17.95 18.49 5.23
N ARG A 127 -18.05 19.75 5.64
CA ARG A 127 -17.83 20.20 7.00
C ARG A 127 -19.16 20.37 7.72
N ALA A 128 -19.33 19.67 8.84
CA ALA A 128 -20.54 19.72 9.65
C ALA A 128 -20.81 21.13 10.23
N LYS A 129 -19.76 21.87 10.58
CA LYS A 129 -19.86 23.26 11.05
C LYS A 129 -19.11 24.20 10.10
N PRO A 130 -19.77 25.24 9.57
CA PRO A 130 -19.07 26.32 8.88
C PRO A 130 -18.19 27.06 9.90
N ARG A 131 -16.96 27.40 9.51
CA ARG A 131 -16.09 28.31 10.26
C ARG A 131 -16.37 29.75 9.86
#